data_AF-A0A7S1LV56-F1
#
_entry.id   AF-A0A7S1LV56-F1
#
_cell.length_a   1.000
_cell.length_b   1.000
_cell.length_c   1.000
_cell.angle_alpha   90.00
_cell.angle_beta   90.00
_cell.angle_gamma   90.00
#
_symmetry.space_group_name_H-M   'P 1'
#
loop_
_entity.id
_entity.type
_entity.pdbx_description
1 polymer ?
#
loop_
_entity_poly.entity_id
_entity_poly.type
_entity_poly.pdbx_seq_one_letter_code
_entity_poly.pdbx_strand_id
1 'polypeptide(L)'
;TAATAHGHHPRAGSRSGSVAGGGENRPTFGKLLPLVKQGTDLVKYGRNGSPKLRFVRIVYQKANVADGRTIDMPYLTWAKNVKAAPTAMLPLLELREVTRGATTPNFKRNSKHEVVGERGEAVPAQQCFTLNFAERPVDFYAPGPEDFDTWYQFMKLVLHRNRELEQEADDADAA
;
A
#
# COMPACT_ATOMS: atom_id res chain seq x y z
N THR A 1 -55.09 30.61 37.91
CA THR A 1 -54.07 31.21 38.80
C THR A 1 -52.71 30.86 38.22
N ALA A 2 -52.13 31.74 37.39
CA ALA A 2 -50.99 32.62 37.72
C ALA A 2 -49.73 31.81 38.14
N ALA A 3 -48.52 31.96 37.60
CA ALA A 3 -47.91 33.11 36.94
C ALA A 3 -46.71 32.72 36.03
N THR A 4 -46.44 33.64 35.11
CA THR A 4 -45.30 33.82 34.20
C THR A 4 -43.93 33.88 34.91
N ALA A 5 -42.87 33.39 34.25
CA ALA A 5 -41.53 34.00 34.35
C ALA A 5 -40.74 33.79 33.04
N HIS A 6 -40.39 34.92 32.42
CA HIS A 6 -39.49 35.05 31.27
C HIS A 6 -38.03 34.91 31.70
N GLY A 7 -37.20 34.27 30.85
CA GLY A 7 -35.75 34.35 30.89
C GLY A 7 -35.19 34.53 29.48
N HIS A 8 -34.59 35.68 29.23
CA HIS A 8 -34.05 36.16 27.95
C HIS A 8 -32.51 36.03 27.95
N HIS A 9 -31.96 35.39 26.90
CA HIS A 9 -30.61 35.53 26.30
C HIS A 9 -29.32 35.24 27.14
N PRO A 10 -28.16 34.93 26.50
CA PRO A 10 -27.79 35.14 25.10
C PRO A 10 -27.23 33.92 24.32
N ARG A 11 -27.30 34.09 22.99
CA ARG A 11 -26.57 33.32 21.96
C ARG A 11 -25.06 33.37 22.22
N ALA A 12 -24.47 32.23 22.58
CA ALA A 12 -23.04 32.01 22.38
C ALA A 12 -22.83 31.55 20.93
N GLY A 13 -22.36 32.47 20.09
CA GLY A 13 -21.81 32.12 18.79
C GLY A 13 -20.50 31.37 18.99
N SER A 14 -20.54 30.04 18.90
CA SER A 14 -19.33 29.25 18.75
C SER A 14 -18.84 29.41 17.32
N ARG A 15 -17.89 30.34 17.18
CA ARG A 15 -17.07 30.56 16.00
C ARG A 15 -16.52 29.23 15.50
N SER A 16 -16.71 29.02 14.21
CA SER A 16 -15.99 28.04 13.38
C SER A 16 -14.49 28.25 13.60
N GLY A 17 -13.91 27.42 14.46
CA GLY A 17 -12.47 27.26 14.58
C GLY A 17 -12.03 26.31 13.50
N SER A 18 -11.60 26.84 12.36
CA SER A 18 -10.76 26.10 11.42
C SER A 18 -9.50 25.68 12.16
N VAL A 19 -9.47 24.44 12.64
CA VAL A 19 -8.26 23.80 13.12
C VAL A 19 -7.40 23.49 11.91
N ALA A 20 -6.62 24.48 11.48
CA ALA A 20 -5.40 24.26 10.74
C ALA A 20 -4.41 23.58 11.71
N GLY A 21 -4.47 22.26 11.80
CA GLY A 21 -3.63 21.48 12.71
C GLY A 21 -3.59 20.02 12.31
N GLY A 22 -2.55 19.63 11.56
CA GLY A 22 -2.32 18.24 11.20
C GLY A 22 -1.50 18.01 9.93
N GLY A 23 -0.47 18.82 9.66
CA GLY A 23 0.32 18.72 8.42
C GLY A 23 1.55 17.80 8.48
N GLU A 24 2.10 17.49 9.65
CA GLU A 24 3.50 17.01 9.72
C GLU A 24 3.71 15.49 9.76
N ASN A 25 2.66 14.67 9.94
CA ASN A 25 2.84 13.22 10.13
C ASN A 25 2.34 12.33 8.98
N ARG A 26 2.01 12.89 7.81
CA ARG A 26 1.68 12.04 6.66
C ARG A 26 2.95 11.37 6.11
N PRO A 27 2.99 10.03 5.95
CA PRO A 27 4.13 9.37 5.32
C PRO A 27 4.35 9.89 3.91
N THR A 28 5.61 10.12 3.55
CA THR A 28 6.03 10.63 2.23
C THR A 28 6.96 9.64 1.54
N PHE A 29 7.09 9.76 0.22
CA PHE A 29 8.08 8.98 -0.55
C PHE A 29 9.49 9.13 0.02
N GLY A 30 9.92 10.35 0.38
CA GLY A 30 11.25 10.59 0.93
C GLY A 30 11.54 9.80 2.21
N LYS A 31 10.53 9.60 3.06
CA LYS A 31 10.66 8.82 4.31
C LYS A 31 10.62 7.30 4.06
N LEU A 32 9.72 6.83 3.19
CA LEU A 32 9.47 5.39 3.02
C LEU A 32 10.36 4.73 1.95
N LEU A 33 10.77 5.47 0.92
CA LEU A 33 11.53 4.92 -0.20
C LEU A 33 12.85 4.26 0.22
N PRO A 34 13.67 4.83 1.13
CA PRO A 34 14.89 4.16 1.59
C PRO A 34 14.61 2.79 2.24
N LEU A 35 13.53 2.69 3.02
CA LEU A 35 13.14 1.46 3.73
C LEU A 35 12.73 0.35 2.76
N VAL A 36 11.85 0.65 1.81
CA VAL A 36 11.41 -0.36 0.83
C VAL A 36 12.49 -0.71 -0.20
N LYS A 37 13.48 0.17 -0.43
CA LYS A 37 14.68 -0.15 -1.23
C LYS A 37 15.66 -1.05 -0.50
N GLN A 38 15.82 -0.87 0.81
CA GLN A 38 16.62 -1.75 1.65
C GLN A 38 16.06 -3.17 1.61
N GLY A 39 14.73 -3.28 1.66
CA GLY A 39 14.00 -4.54 1.55
C GLY A 39 13.68 -5.18 2.89
N THR A 40 12.66 -6.04 2.88
CA THR A 40 12.07 -6.66 4.07
C THR A 40 11.66 -8.09 3.75
N ASP A 41 11.72 -8.99 4.73
CA ASP A 41 11.14 -10.32 4.60
C ASP A 41 9.61 -10.27 4.81
N LEU A 42 8.87 -10.59 3.76
CA LEU A 42 7.41 -10.69 3.76
C LEU A 42 6.98 -12.10 3.38
N VAL A 43 5.86 -12.57 3.92
CA VAL A 43 5.28 -13.85 3.50
C VAL A 43 4.46 -13.61 2.24
N LYS A 44 4.90 -14.18 1.13
CA LYS A 44 4.21 -14.10 -0.15
C LYS A 44 3.25 -15.28 -0.30
N TYR A 45 2.03 -14.99 -0.72
CA TYR A 45 1.05 -15.99 -1.13
C TYR A 45 1.05 -16.14 -2.65
N GLY A 46 0.77 -17.36 -3.09
CA GLY A 46 0.58 -17.69 -4.49
C GLY A 46 -0.73 -18.47 -4.65
N ARG A 47 -1.20 -18.54 -5.91
CA ARG A 47 -2.37 -19.34 -6.26
C ARG A 47 -2.21 -20.79 -5.80
N ASN A 48 -1.03 -21.35 -6.07
CA ASN A 48 -0.67 -22.73 -5.74
C ASN A 48 0.45 -22.76 -4.70
N GLY A 49 0.43 -23.80 -3.86
CA GLY A 49 1.46 -24.05 -2.85
C GLY A 49 1.22 -23.37 -1.51
N SER A 50 2.13 -23.63 -0.57
CA SER A 50 2.12 -23.00 0.76
C SER A 50 2.62 -21.55 0.67
N PRO A 51 2.23 -20.67 1.61
CA PRO A 51 2.85 -19.36 1.77
C PRO A 51 4.36 -19.52 1.98
N LYS A 52 5.14 -18.53 1.53
CA LYS A 52 6.61 -18.57 1.65
C LYS A 52 7.18 -17.22 2.03
N LEU A 53 8.15 -17.21 2.94
CA LEU A 53 8.92 -16.03 3.25
C LEU A 53 9.78 -15.65 2.03
N ARG A 54 9.76 -14.37 1.69
CA ARG A 54 10.50 -13.80 0.57
C ARG A 54 11.08 -12.46 0.97
N PHE A 55 12.31 -12.23 0.52
CA PHE A 55 12.92 -10.93 0.64
C PHE A 55 12.38 -10.03 -0.47
N VAL A 56 11.60 -9.01 -0.09
CA VAL A 56 10.90 -8.10 -0.99
C VAL A 56 11.59 -6.74 -0.97
N ARG A 57 11.79 -6.12 -2.14
CA ARG A 57 12.35 -4.76 -2.24
C ARG A 57 11.93 -4.05 -3.53
N ILE A 58 12.05 -2.73 -3.51
CA ILE A 58 11.97 -1.90 -4.70
C ILE A 58 13.36 -1.72 -5.32
N VAL A 59 13.46 -1.99 -6.61
CA VAL A 59 14.67 -1.71 -7.40
C VAL A 59 14.33 -0.77 -8.55
N TYR A 60 15.31 0.00 -9.00
CA TYR A 60 15.16 0.86 -10.17
C TYR A 60 15.97 0.24 -11.31
N GLN A 61 15.35 0.09 -12.48
CA GLN A 61 16.04 -0.34 -13.69
C GLN A 61 15.84 0.69 -14.79
N LYS A 62 16.83 0.78 -15.67
CA LYS A 62 16.76 1.63 -16.86
C LYS A 62 15.76 1.04 -17.85
N ALA A 63 14.76 1.82 -18.23
CA ALA A 63 13.79 1.49 -19.26
C ALA A 63 13.85 2.53 -20.38
N ASN A 64 13.78 2.06 -21.64
CA ASN A 64 13.70 2.94 -22.79
C ASN A 64 12.23 3.28 -23.05
N VAL A 65 11.94 4.57 -23.18
CA VAL A 65 10.61 5.07 -23.57
C VAL A 65 10.58 5.36 -25.07
N ALA A 66 9.37 5.49 -25.63
CA ALA A 66 9.13 5.57 -27.07
C ALA A 66 9.84 6.74 -27.77
N ASP A 67 10.13 7.83 -27.03
CA ASP A 67 10.86 8.99 -27.53
C ASP A 67 12.40 8.83 -27.52
N GLY A 68 12.90 7.62 -27.22
CA GLY A 68 14.32 7.28 -27.18
C GLY A 68 15.03 7.68 -25.89
N ARG A 69 14.36 8.29 -24.91
CA ARG A 69 14.95 8.56 -23.59
C ARG A 69 15.04 7.28 -22.76
N THR A 70 16.02 7.24 -21.87
CA THR A 70 16.15 6.19 -20.85
C THR A 70 15.76 6.76 -19.48
N ILE A 71 14.79 6.14 -18.83
CA ILE A 71 14.29 6.54 -17.50
C ILE A 71 14.55 5.46 -16.45
N ASP A 72 14.61 5.86 -15.18
CA ASP A 72 14.65 4.91 -14.06
C ASP A 72 13.24 4.47 -13.69
N MET A 73 12.90 3.24 -14.02
CA MET A 73 11.59 2.65 -13.73
C MET A 73 11.64 1.83 -12.42
N PRO A 74 10.74 2.08 -11.46
CA PRO A 74 10.67 1.31 -10.23
C PRO A 74 9.98 -0.05 -10.43
N TYR A 75 10.59 -1.10 -9.88
CA TYR A 75 10.06 -2.46 -9.90
C TYR A 75 9.94 -3.03 -8.49
N LEU A 76 8.82 -3.69 -8.21
CA LEU A 76 8.67 -4.59 -7.08
C LEU A 76 9.36 -5.91 -7.40
N THR A 77 10.21 -6.39 -6.50
CA THR A 77 10.93 -7.65 -6.66
C THR A 77 10.82 -8.49 -5.41
N TRP A 78 10.88 -9.82 -5.58
CA TRP A 78 11.01 -10.74 -4.46
C TRP A 78 11.95 -11.90 -4.78
N ALA A 79 12.71 -12.32 -3.77
CA ALA A 79 13.69 -13.40 -3.87
C ALA A 79 13.57 -14.37 -2.68
N LYS A 80 14.24 -15.53 -2.76
CA LYS A 80 14.27 -16.50 -1.65
C LYS A 80 14.90 -15.92 -0.38
N ASN A 81 15.88 -15.04 -0.53
CA ASN A 81 16.56 -14.30 0.54
C ASN A 81 17.31 -13.11 -0.09
N VAL A 82 17.95 -12.27 0.74
CA VAL A 82 18.68 -11.07 0.31
C VAL A 82 19.81 -11.31 -0.70
N LYS A 83 20.41 -12.50 -0.73
CA LYS A 83 21.51 -12.85 -1.63
C LYS A 83 21.05 -13.51 -2.94
N ALA A 84 19.80 -13.96 -3.00
CA ALA A 84 19.27 -14.67 -4.14
C ALA A 84 18.84 -13.70 -5.25
N ALA A 85 18.91 -14.16 -6.50
CA ALA A 85 18.34 -13.44 -7.62
C ALA A 85 16.80 -13.31 -7.45
N PRO A 86 16.20 -12.19 -7.91
CA PRO A 86 14.75 -12.04 -7.94
C PRO A 86 14.08 -13.17 -8.71
N THR A 87 13.03 -13.74 -8.14
CA THR A 87 12.21 -14.77 -8.81
C THR A 87 11.21 -14.13 -9.77
N ALA A 88 10.86 -12.87 -9.55
CA ALA A 88 10.05 -12.07 -10.45
C ALA A 88 10.30 -10.57 -10.21
N MET A 89 9.91 -9.79 -11.21
CA MET A 89 9.92 -8.33 -11.17
C MET A 89 8.59 -7.84 -11.74
N LEU A 90 7.94 -6.89 -11.06
CA LEU A 90 6.71 -6.25 -11.51
C LEU A 90 6.90 -4.74 -11.56
N PRO A 91 6.59 -4.07 -12.68
CA PRO A 91 6.71 -2.63 -12.79
C PRO A 91 5.68 -1.95 -11.88
N LEU A 92 6.15 -1.04 -11.01
CA LEU A 92 5.24 -0.34 -10.10
C LEU A 92 4.27 0.60 -10.81
N LEU A 93 4.59 1.04 -12.03
CA LEU A 93 3.69 1.84 -12.86
C LEU A 93 2.39 1.09 -13.22
N GLU A 94 2.41 -0.26 -13.22
CA GLU A 94 1.24 -1.07 -13.53
C GLU A 94 0.36 -1.38 -12.31
N LEU A 95 0.70 -0.84 -11.13
CA LEU A 95 -0.10 -1.02 -9.92
C LEU A 95 -1.43 -0.25 -10.04
N ARG A 96 -2.54 -0.99 -9.99
CA ARG A 96 -3.91 -0.46 -10.17
C ARG A 96 -4.68 -0.31 -8.87
N GLU A 97 -4.39 -1.14 -7.88
CA GLU A 97 -5.06 -1.11 -6.58
C GLU A 97 -4.18 -1.69 -5.47
N VAL A 98 -4.39 -1.17 -4.26
CA VAL A 98 -3.76 -1.66 -3.03
C VAL A 98 -4.85 -1.91 -1.99
N THR A 99 -5.08 -3.17 -1.67
CA THR A 99 -6.14 -3.61 -0.77
C THR A 99 -5.55 -4.06 0.56
N ARG A 100 -6.16 -3.61 1.66
CA ARG A 100 -5.83 -4.09 3.01
C ARG A 100 -6.66 -5.33 3.32
N GLY A 101 -6.06 -6.29 4.01
CA GLY A 101 -6.73 -7.50 4.44
C GLY A 101 -6.37 -8.71 3.59
N ALA A 102 -6.86 -9.87 4.03
CA ALA A 102 -6.74 -11.13 3.31
C ALA A 102 -7.97 -11.40 2.43
N THR A 103 -8.13 -10.59 1.37
CA THR A 103 -9.36 -10.53 0.56
C THR A 103 -9.36 -11.47 -0.64
N THR A 104 -8.20 -11.95 -1.07
CA THR A 104 -8.08 -12.82 -2.25
C THR A 104 -8.09 -14.31 -1.88
N PRO A 105 -8.46 -15.22 -2.82
CA PRO A 105 -8.41 -16.66 -2.60
C PRO A 105 -6.98 -17.22 -2.49
N ASN A 106 -5.95 -16.41 -2.73
CA ASN A 106 -4.56 -16.83 -2.59
C ASN A 106 -4.15 -16.98 -1.11
N PHE A 107 -4.77 -16.22 -0.21
CA PHE A 107 -4.56 -16.36 1.23
C PHE A 107 -5.03 -17.73 1.69
N LYS A 108 -4.08 -18.54 2.14
CA LYS A 108 -4.36 -19.89 2.64
C LYS A 108 -4.99 -19.78 4.02
N ARG A 109 -5.96 -20.64 4.28
CA ARG A 109 -6.70 -20.66 5.54
C ARG A 109 -6.67 -22.05 6.17
N ASN A 110 -6.63 -22.11 7.50
CA ASN A 110 -6.76 -23.35 8.24
C ASN A 110 -8.25 -23.77 8.36
N SER A 111 -8.51 -24.89 9.05
CA SER A 111 -9.87 -25.40 9.31
C SER A 111 -10.74 -24.48 10.16
N LYS A 112 -10.13 -23.49 10.86
CA LYS A 112 -10.83 -22.44 11.62
C LYS A 112 -11.07 -21.18 10.79
N HIS A 113 -10.81 -21.22 9.48
CA HIS A 113 -10.90 -20.10 8.54
C HIS A 113 -9.94 -18.92 8.84
N GLU A 114 -8.91 -19.13 9.66
CA GLU A 114 -7.87 -18.14 9.93
C GLU A 114 -6.82 -18.17 8.81
N VAL A 115 -6.27 -17.01 8.44
CA VAL A 115 -5.17 -16.93 7.48
C VAL A 115 -3.94 -17.60 8.07
N VAL A 116 -3.22 -18.41 7.30
CA VAL A 116 -2.00 -19.09 7.77
C VAL A 116 -0.73 -18.51 7.15
N GLY A 117 0.30 -18.33 7.96
CA GLY A 117 1.63 -17.91 7.55
C GLY A 117 2.47 -19.03 6.95
N GLU A 118 3.79 -18.82 6.89
CA GLU A 118 4.71 -19.75 6.24
C GLU A 118 4.79 -21.12 6.94
N ARG A 119 4.73 -21.13 8.28
CA ARG A 119 4.88 -22.34 9.10
C ARG A 119 3.52 -22.94 9.50
N GLY A 120 2.42 -22.46 8.91
CA GLY A 120 1.06 -22.89 9.21
C GLY A 120 0.45 -22.22 10.44
N GLU A 121 1.13 -21.26 11.05
CA GLU A 121 0.65 -20.44 12.16
C GLU A 121 -0.48 -19.52 11.71
N ALA A 122 -1.46 -19.27 12.58
CA ALA A 122 -2.49 -18.26 12.30
C ALA A 122 -1.86 -16.86 12.31
N VAL A 123 -2.22 -16.03 11.32
CA VAL A 123 -1.71 -14.66 11.18
C VAL A 123 -2.84 -13.63 11.14
N PRO A 124 -2.61 -12.41 11.64
CA PRO A 124 -3.59 -11.33 11.60
C PRO A 124 -3.90 -10.88 10.17
N ALA A 125 -5.16 -11.02 9.74
CA ALA A 125 -5.60 -10.60 8.42
C ALA A 125 -5.36 -9.10 8.15
N GLN A 126 -5.39 -8.25 9.18
CA GLN A 126 -5.14 -6.81 9.08
C GLN A 126 -3.70 -6.42 8.73
N GLN A 127 -2.76 -7.36 8.85
CA GLN A 127 -1.36 -7.23 8.40
C GLN A 127 -1.12 -7.88 7.02
N CYS A 128 -2.19 -8.37 6.39
CA CYS A 128 -2.17 -8.82 5.01
C CYS A 128 -2.54 -7.68 4.08
N PHE A 129 -2.01 -7.71 2.86
CA PHE A 129 -2.37 -6.78 1.81
C PHE A 129 -2.19 -7.41 0.43
N THR A 130 -2.95 -6.88 -0.52
CA THR A 130 -2.92 -7.28 -1.93
C THR A 130 -2.53 -6.10 -2.79
N LEU A 131 -1.61 -6.34 -3.72
CA LEU A 131 -1.21 -5.42 -4.78
C LEU A 131 -1.79 -5.94 -6.09
N ASN A 132 -2.77 -5.25 -6.65
CA ASN A 132 -3.37 -5.61 -7.93
C ASN A 132 -2.61 -4.89 -9.05
N PHE A 133 -1.80 -5.63 -9.78
CA PHE A 133 -1.17 -5.16 -11.02
C PHE A 133 -2.05 -5.51 -12.22
N ALA A 134 -1.80 -4.87 -13.36
CA ALA A 134 -2.51 -5.15 -14.62
C ALA A 134 -2.48 -6.65 -14.98
N GLU A 135 -1.35 -7.31 -14.82
CA GLU A 135 -1.21 -8.74 -15.16
C GLU A 135 -1.81 -9.68 -14.11
N ARG A 136 -1.62 -9.38 -12.82
CA ARG A 136 -1.98 -10.28 -11.71
C ARG A 136 -1.97 -9.61 -10.32
N PRO A 137 -2.75 -10.14 -9.37
CA PRO A 137 -2.59 -9.79 -7.96
C PRO A 137 -1.33 -10.43 -7.35
N VAL A 138 -0.74 -9.73 -6.39
CA VAL A 138 0.30 -10.27 -5.51
C VAL A 138 -0.08 -10.01 -4.06
N ASP A 139 -0.13 -11.08 -3.29
CA ASP A 139 -0.59 -11.07 -1.90
C ASP A 139 0.57 -11.26 -0.93
N PHE A 140 0.58 -10.44 0.11
CA PHE A 140 1.61 -10.44 1.14
C PHE A 140 1.01 -10.42 2.54
N TYR A 141 1.75 -10.99 3.48
CA TYR A 141 1.63 -10.78 4.90
C TYR A 141 2.95 -10.21 5.42
N ALA A 142 2.88 -9.12 6.18
CA ALA A 142 4.03 -8.52 6.86
C ALA A 142 4.01 -8.93 8.35
N PRO A 143 5.01 -9.68 8.84
CA PRO A 143 5.04 -10.14 10.23
C PRO A 143 5.04 -9.02 11.28
N GLY A 144 5.72 -7.90 10.98
CA GLY A 144 5.76 -6.72 11.83
C GLY A 144 4.68 -5.70 11.44
N PRO A 145 4.01 -5.05 12.42
CA PRO A 145 3.09 -3.94 12.12
C PRO A 145 3.80 -2.75 11.45
N GLU A 146 5.05 -2.48 11.81
CA GLU A 146 5.86 -1.41 11.19
C GLU A 146 6.19 -1.70 9.73
N ASP A 147 6.53 -2.96 9.41
CA ASP A 147 6.75 -3.40 8.03
C ASP A 147 5.45 -3.31 7.23
N PHE A 148 4.33 -3.74 7.82
CA PHE A 148 3.02 -3.62 7.20
C PHE A 148 2.71 -2.17 6.83
N ASP A 149 2.83 -1.25 7.79
CA ASP A 149 2.52 0.16 7.57
C ASP A 149 3.47 0.78 6.54
N THR A 150 4.76 0.45 6.61
CA THR A 150 5.77 0.91 5.64
C THR A 150 5.40 0.51 4.22
N TRP A 151 5.15 -0.78 3.99
CA TRP A 151 4.85 -1.30 2.66
C TRP A 151 3.47 -0.85 2.15
N TYR A 152 2.45 -0.93 3.00
CA TYR A 152 1.09 -0.53 2.63
C TYR A 152 1.01 0.95 2.27
N GLN A 153 1.58 1.83 3.10
CA GLN A 153 1.57 3.27 2.85
C GLN A 153 2.42 3.63 1.62
N PHE A 154 3.59 3.00 1.44
CA PHE A 154 4.41 3.23 0.25
C PHE A 154 3.65 2.86 -1.03
N MET A 155 3.01 1.69 -1.05
CA MET A 155 2.24 1.24 -2.23
C MET A 155 1.03 2.14 -2.50
N LYS A 156 0.39 2.70 -1.46
CA LYS A 156 -0.68 3.70 -1.63
C LYS A 156 -0.17 4.99 -2.26
N LEU A 157 1.03 5.44 -1.90
CA LEU A 157 1.66 6.61 -2.51
C LEU A 157 2.00 6.34 -4.00
N VAL A 158 2.53 5.16 -4.31
CA VAL A 158 2.78 4.73 -5.70
C VAL A 158 1.49 4.75 -6.51
N LEU A 159 0.43 4.12 -6.00
CA LEU A 159 -0.86 4.09 -6.67
C LEU A 159 -1.43 5.50 -6.93
N HIS A 160 -1.28 6.41 -5.96
CA HIS A 160 -1.72 7.79 -6.14
C HIS A 160 -0.95 8.47 -7.28
N ARG A 161 0.37 8.31 -7.32
CA ARG A 161 1.20 8.89 -8.38
C ARG A 161 0.90 8.31 -9.75
N ASN A 162 0.63 7.00 -9.85
CA ASN A 162 0.23 6.38 -11.12
C ASN A 162 -1.06 7.00 -11.69
N ARG A 163 -2.05 7.27 -10.82
CA ARG A 163 -3.30 7.91 -11.23
C ARG A 163 -3.12 9.35 -11.69
N GLU A 164 -2.23 10.10 -11.05
CA GLU A 164 -1.86 11.45 -11.52
C GLU A 164 -1.23 11.39 -12.91
N LEU A 165 -0.32 10.45 -13.14
CA LEU A 165 0.33 10.26 -14.45
C LEU A 165 -0.67 9.85 -15.54
N GLU A 166 -1.65 9.01 -15.22
CA GLU A 166 -2.73 8.63 -16.15
C GLU A 166 -3.59 9.83 -16.50
N GLN A 167 -3.98 10.64 -15.51
CA GLN A 167 -4.73 11.87 -15.77
C GLN A 167 -3.93 12.88 -16.61
N GLU A 168 -2.64 13.08 -16.29
CA GLU A 168 -1.74 13.96 -17.06
C GLU A 168 -1.63 13.52 -18.52
N ALA A 169 -1.64 12.21 -18.80
CA ALA A 169 -1.58 11.66 -20.14
C ALA A 169 -2.91 11.84 -20.90
N ASP A 170 -4.04 11.54 -20.25
CA ASP A 170 -5.37 11.72 -20.84
C ASP A 170 -5.65 13.20 -21.18
N ASP A 171 -5.22 14.12 -20.32
CA ASP A 171 -5.36 15.57 -20.52
C ASP A 171 -4.48 16.07 -21.69
N ALA A 172 -3.30 15.47 -21.90
CA ALA A 172 -2.41 15.82 -22.99
C ALA A 172 -2.91 15.35 -24.36
N ASP A 173 -3.57 14.19 -24.42
CA ASP A 173 -4.14 13.66 -25.66
C ASP A 173 -5.44 14.39 -26.07
N ALA A 174 -6.09 15.08 -25.13
CA ALA A 174 -7.31 15.86 -25.36
C ALA A 174 -7.07 17.30 -25.86
N ALA A 175 -5.82 17.79 -25.82
CA ALA A 175 -5.41 19.16 -26.16
C ALA A 175 -4.88 19.31 -27.59
#